data_AF-A0A3B9DT14-F1
#
_entry.id   AF-A0A3B9DT14-F1
#
_cell.length_a   1.000
_cell.length_b   1.000
_cell.length_c   1.000
_cell.angle_alpha   90.00
_cell.angle_beta   90.00
_cell.angle_gamma   90.00
#
_symmetry.space_group_name_H-M   'P 1'
#
loop_
_entity.id
_entity.type
_entity.pdbx_description
1 polymer ?
#
loop_
_entity_poly.entity_id
_entity_poly.type
_entity_poly.pdbx_seq_one_letter_code
_entity_poly.pdbx_strand_id
1 'polypeptide(L)' 'MSSLQHATYPVVLSAPSGAGKTTIAKALVERGEDVVFSVSATTRPARDHEVDGVDYRFLSETDFRTMIEADEFVEWAE' A
#
# COMPACT_ATOMS: atom_id res chain seq x y z
N MET A 1 24.13 8.03 -26.34
CA MET A 1 23.64 8.69 -25.11
C MET A 1 23.20 7.58 -24.17
N SER A 2 23.94 7.39 -23.08
CA SER A 2 23.64 6.39 -22.05
C SER A 2 22.22 6.61 -21.53
N SER A 3 21.32 5.64 -21.76
CA SER A 3 20.04 5.62 -21.07
C SER A 3 20.35 5.39 -19.59
N LEU A 4 20.22 6.43 -18.77
CA LEU A 4 20.18 6.26 -17.32
C LEU A 4 19.00 5.32 -17.04
N GLN A 5 19.30 4.07 -16.67
CA GLN A 5 18.31 3.20 -16.07
C GLN A 5 17.91 3.89 -14.76
N HIS A 6 16.69 4.40 -14.69
CA HIS A 6 16.17 4.89 -13.42
C HIS A 6 16.10 3.68 -12.49
N ALA A 7 16.86 3.72 -11.40
CA ALA A 7 16.71 2.73 -10.34
C ALA A 7 15.30 2.90 -9.75
N THR A 8 14.52 1.83 -9.72
CA THR A 8 13.25 1.82 -9.00
C THR A 8 13.55 1.84 -7.50
N TYR A 9 13.02 2.83 -6.78
CA TYR A 9 13.16 2.93 -5.34
C TYR A 9 11.79 3.14 -4.68
N PRO A 10 11.58 2.62 -3.46
CA PRO A 10 10.35 2.86 -2.71
C PRO A 10 10.28 4.31 -2.25
N VAL A 11 9.09 4.90 -2.36
CA VAL A 11 8.78 6.22 -1.80
C VAL A 11 7.85 6.01 -0.60
N VAL A 12 8.29 6.47 0.58
CA VAL A 12 7.52 6.34 1.83
C VAL A 12 6.96 7.71 2.23
N LEU A 13 5.63 7.82 2.25
CA LEU A 13 4.94 9.00 2.78
C LEU A 13 4.61 8.76 4.26
N SER A 14 5.25 9.50 5.17
CA SER A 14 5.00 9.41 6.62
C SER A 14 4.46 10.73 7.18
N ALA A 15 3.41 10.63 7.99
CA ALA A 15 2.69 11.73 8.61
C ALA A 15 1.65 11.16 9.61
N PRO A 16 1.10 11.97 10.55
CA PRO A 16 0.01 11.55 11.43
C PRO A 16 -1.23 11.04 10.67
N SER A 17 -2.11 10.32 11.37
CA SER A 17 -3.42 9.95 10.83
C SER A 17 -4.23 11.22 10.47
N GLY A 18 -4.98 11.18 9.37
CA GLY A 18 -5.76 12.32 8.87
C GLY A 18 -4.99 13.39 8.09
N ALA A 19 -3.65 13.31 8.01
CA ALA A 19 -2.82 14.31 7.31
C ALA A 19 -2.87 14.24 5.76
N GLY A 20 -3.69 13.34 5.17
CA GLY A 20 -3.89 13.28 3.71
C GLY A 20 -2.88 12.44 2.91
N LYS A 21 -2.08 11.59 3.56
CA LYS A 21 -1.07 10.72 2.89
C LYS A 21 -1.63 9.93 1.71
N THR A 22 -2.75 9.24 1.92
CA THR A 22 -3.41 8.42 0.88
C THR A 22 -3.90 9.29 -0.27
N THR A 23 -4.42 10.49 0.02
CA THR A 23 -4.86 11.44 -1.01
C THR A 23 -3.70 11.86 -1.91
N ILE A 24 -2.54 12.19 -1.31
CA ILE A 24 -1.32 12.54 -2.07
C ILE A 24 -0.85 11.35 -2.91
N ALA A 25 -0.77 10.15 -2.31
CA ALA A 25 -0.30 8.97 -3.01
C ALA A 25 -1.18 8.61 -4.22
N LYS A 26 -2.51 8.65 -4.07
CA LYS A 26 -3.46 8.42 -5.17
C LYS A 26 -3.29 9.49 -6.27
N ALA A 27 -3.12 10.76 -5.90
CA ALA A 27 -2.91 11.84 -6.87
C ALA A 27 -1.60 11.69 -7.68
N LEU A 28 -0.53 11.14 -7.09
CA LEU A 28 0.72 10.86 -7.81
C LEU A 28 0.51 9.78 -8.89
N VAL A 29 -0.19 8.69 -8.54
CA VAL A 29 -0.52 7.62 -9.48
C VAL A 29 -1.45 8.12 -10.59
N GLU A 30 -2.49 8.89 -10.26
CA GLU A 30 -3.44 9.44 -11.24
C GLU A 30 -2.81 10.41 -12.24
N ARG A 31 -1.74 11.12 -11.84
CA ARG A 31 -0.99 12.03 -12.72
C ARG A 31 -0.12 11.29 -13.73
N GLY A 32 -0.05 9.96 -13.66
CA GLY A 32 0.78 9.15 -14.56
C GLY A 32 2.28 9.33 -14.29
N GLU A 33 2.65 9.68 -13.06
CA GLU A 33 4.04 9.51 -12.62
C GLU A 33 4.38 8.02 -12.63
N ASP A 34 5.65 7.67 -12.83
CA ASP A 34 6.13 6.27 -12.89
C ASP A 34 6.19 5.65 -11.49
N VAL A 35 5.02 5.61 -10.82
CA VAL A 35 4.82 5.17 -9.45
C VAL A 35 3.58 4.30 -9.37
N VAL A 36 3.64 3.31 -8.49
CA VAL A 36 2.51 2.43 -8.17
C VAL A 36 2.21 2.53 -6.68
N PHE A 37 0.92 2.49 -6.33
CA PHE A 37 0.51 2.47 -4.94
C PHE A 37 0.65 1.06 -4.36
N SER A 38 1.33 0.94 -3.22
CA SER A 38 1.37 -0.32 -2.46
C SER A 38 0.09 -0.49 -1.65
N VAL A 39 -0.75 -1.46 -2.04
CA VAL A 39 -2.02 -1.76 -1.34
C VAL A 39 -1.73 -2.60 -0.09
N SER A 40 -1.96 -2.01 1.08
CA SER A 40 -1.82 -2.68 2.38
C SER A 40 -2.86 -3.79 2.59
N ALA A 41 -2.54 -4.75 3.45
CA ALA A 41 -3.52 -5.72 3.95
C ALA A 41 -4.17 -5.26 5.26
N THR A 42 -5.38 -5.72 5.54
CA THR A 42 -6.06 -5.47 6.81
C THR A 42 -7.01 -6.61 7.18
N THR A 43 -7.20 -6.84 8.48
CA THR A 43 -8.16 -7.81 9.02
C THR A 43 -9.52 -7.19 9.34
N ARG A 44 -9.64 -5.86 9.33
CA ARG A 44 -10.94 -5.22 9.52
C ARG A 44 -11.86 -5.53 8.34
N PRO A 45 -13.18 -5.60 8.55
CA PRO A 45 -14.13 -5.67 7.45
C PRO A 45 -14.01 -4.47 6.50
N ALA A 46 -14.24 -4.73 5.22
CA ALA A 46 -14.43 -3.69 4.22
C ALA A 46 -15.65 -2.83 4.56
N ARG A 47 -15.54 -1.52 4.34
CA ARG A 47 -16.69 -0.61 4.36
C ARG A 47 -17.41 -0.68 3.02
N ASP A 48 -18.67 -0.27 2.98
CA ASP A 48 -19.53 -0.37 1.79
C ASP A 48 -18.96 0.24 0.49
N HIS A 49 -18.04 1.20 0.60
CA HIS A 49 -17.44 1.90 -0.55
C HIS A 49 -16.03 1.40 -0.89
N GLU A 50 -15.49 0.43 -0.15
CA GLU A 50 -14.12 -0.07 -0.34
C GLU A 50 -14.10 -1.31 -1.24
N VAL A 51 -13.07 -1.43 -2.06
CA VAL A 51 -12.90 -2.55 -2.99
C VAL A 51 -11.63 -3.33 -2.65
N ASP A 52 -11.79 -4.65 -2.54
CA ASP A 52 -10.66 -5.57 -2.30
C ASP A 52 -9.62 -5.49 -3.43
N GLY A 53 -8.35 -5.44 -3.03
CA GLY A 53 -7.21 -5.26 -3.94
C GLY A 53 -7.02 -3.83 -4.44
N VAL A 54 -7.90 -2.89 -4.11
CA VAL A 54 -7.80 -1.47 -4.49
C VAL A 54 -7.53 -0.59 -3.27
N ASP A 55 -8.40 -0.66 -2.26
CA ASP A 55 -8.23 0.14 -1.04
C ASP A 55 -7.39 -0.60 0.00
N TYR A 56 -7.67 -1.90 0.17
CA TYR A 56 -6.92 -2.84 0.99
C TYR A 56 -7.02 -4.25 0.38
N ARG A 57 -6.12 -5.15 0.76
CA ARG A 57 -6.39 -6.59 0.73
C ARG A 57 -7.08 -6.97 2.04
N PHE A 58 -8.35 -7.35 1.96
CA PHE A 58 -9.12 -7.73 3.14
C PHE A 58 -8.88 -9.21 3.44
N LEU A 59 -8.18 -9.48 4.53
CA LEU A 59 -7.77 -10.82 4.93
C LEU A 59 -8.54 -11.26 6.19
N SER A 60 -8.67 -12.57 6.38
CA SER A 60 -9.04 -13.08 7.71
C SER A 60 -7.88 -12.89 8.69
N GLU A 61 -8.15 -12.88 10.00
CA GLU A 61 -7.09 -12.89 11.02
C GLU A 61 -6.15 -14.09 10.86
N THR A 62 -6.69 -15.24 10.45
CA THR A 62 -5.91 -16.44 10.22
C THR A 62 -4.94 -16.25 9.05
N ASP A 63 -5.42 -15.76 7.91
CA ASP A 63 -4.56 -15.53 6.73
C ASP A 63 -3.49 -14.47 7.01
N PHE A 64 -3.87 -13.38 7.71
CA PHE A 64 -2.91 -12.33 8.09
C PHE A 64 -1.78 -12.89 8.97
N ARG A 65 -2.12 -13.74 9.95
CA ARG A 65 -1.11 -14.41 10.80
C ARG A 65 -0.23 -15.37 10.01
N THR A 66 -0.80 -16.16 9.10
CA THR A 66 -0.03 -17.04 8.23
C THR A 66 0.97 -16.25 7.37
N MET A 67 0.57 -15.08 6.86
CA MET A 67 1.48 -14.21 6.09
C MET A 67 2.59 -13.58 6.95
N ILE A 68 2.32 -13.26 8.23
CA ILE A 68 3.38 -12.85 9.19
C ILE A 68 4.38 -13.98 9.37
N GLU A 69 3.92 -15.20 9.62
CA GLU A 69 4.79 -16.38 9.84
C GLU A 69 5.64 -16.71 8.61
N ALA A 70 5.13 -16.39 7.42
CA ALA A 70 5.81 -16.59 6.14
C ALA A 70 6.75 -15.43 5.73
N ASP A 71 6.91 -14.39 6.56
CA ASP A 71 7.74 -13.20 6.28
C ASP A 71 7.30 -12.44 5.00
N GLU A 72 5.99 -12.41 4.72
CA GLU A 72 5.44 -11.80 3.49
C GLU A 72 5.15 -10.28 3.62
N PHE A 73 5.28 -9.71 4.82
CA PHE A 73 5.06 -8.28 5.06
C PHE A 73 6.36 -7.52 5.27
N VAL A 74 6.53 -6.40 4.54
CA VAL A 74 7.62 -5.44 4.78
C VAL A 74 7.44 -4.73 6.13
N GLU A 75 6.20 -4.43 6.51
CA GLU A 75 5.83 -3.91 7.84
C GLU A 75 4.41 -4.36 8.23
N TRP A 76 4.14 -4.42 9.54
CA TRP A 76 2.80 -4.60 10.09
C TRP A 76 2.70 -4.01 11.51
N ALA A 77 1.48 -3.75 11.95
CA ALA A 77 1.16 -3.27 13.30
C ALA A 77 -0.21 -3.81 13.75
N GLU A 78 -0.40 -3.93 15.06
CA GLU A 78 -1.64 -4.37 15.72
C GLU A 78 -2.26 -3.24 16.55
#